data_AF-A0A1N7SMQ6-F1
#
_entry.id   AF-A0A1N7SMQ6-F1
#
_cell.length_a   1.000
_cell.length_b   1.000
_cell.length_c   1.000
_cell.angle_alpha   90.00
_cell.angle_beta   90.00
_cell.angle_gamma   90.00
#
_symmetry.space_group_name_H-M   'P 1'
#
loop_
_entity.id
_entity.type
_entity.pdbx_description
1 polymer ?
#
loop_
_entity_poly.entity_id
_entity_poly.type
_entity_poly.pdbx_seq_one_letter_code
_entity_poly.pdbx_strand_id
1 'polypeptide(L)'
;MAKGEHPNEVAASFGMNRSWAYKIRAQARDSGARALRSTKGTGRPRKLTHAEEQRVLRWINGKNPMQYGFDFGLWTRNVVRELVQQEFDVTLSLASIGALLARLNLTPQKPLQRAYQRDTYPAIARQARLENADIFFWDESGFRADSVHGETWAQRGETPVVERPGQRQSMSAASAVNSKGAFWFATHEGGLSGELFVTLIKKLMFKRRKAVHLIVDGLPAHKKAVVKEYVAST
;
A
#
# COMPACT_ATOMS: atom_id res chain seq x y z
N MET A 1 -36.28 -44.79 -5.97
CA MET A 1 -37.00 -45.96 -5.41
C MET A 1 -37.91 -46.50 -6.49
N ALA A 2 -37.40 -47.42 -7.31
CA ALA A 2 -38.17 -48.09 -8.38
C ALA A 2 -38.51 -49.55 -8.02
N LYS A 3 -38.03 -50.04 -6.86
CA LYS A 3 -38.43 -51.30 -6.24
C LYS A 3 -39.33 -50.97 -5.05
N GLY A 4 -40.50 -51.59 -4.98
CA GLY A 4 -41.60 -51.25 -4.07
C GLY A 4 -41.38 -51.63 -2.59
N GLU A 5 -40.19 -51.38 -2.04
CA GLU A 5 -39.89 -51.61 -0.63
C GLU A 5 -40.68 -50.66 0.28
N HIS A 6 -41.16 -51.19 1.41
CA HIS A 6 -41.99 -50.42 2.32
C HIS A 6 -41.13 -49.39 3.08
N PRO A 7 -41.55 -48.11 3.23
CA PRO A 7 -40.73 -47.06 3.86
C PRO A 7 -40.18 -47.39 5.24
N ASN A 8 -40.88 -48.23 6.01
CA ASN A 8 -40.42 -48.69 7.32
C ASN A 8 -39.20 -49.61 7.22
N GLU A 9 -39.17 -50.51 6.24
CA GLU A 9 -38.05 -51.43 6.00
C GLU A 9 -36.82 -50.65 5.55
N VAL A 10 -37.03 -49.67 4.67
CA VAL A 10 -35.99 -48.73 4.26
C VAL A 10 -35.45 -47.98 5.48
N ALA A 11 -36.31 -47.39 6.32
CA ALA A 11 -35.87 -46.70 7.54
C ALA A 11 -35.05 -47.60 8.47
N ALA A 12 -35.51 -48.84 8.70
CA ALA A 12 -34.83 -49.81 9.55
C ALA A 12 -33.45 -50.21 9.00
N SER A 13 -33.32 -50.42 7.68
CA SER A 13 -32.05 -50.76 7.04
C SER A 13 -30.97 -49.67 7.19
N PHE A 14 -31.39 -48.41 7.32
CA PHE A 14 -30.50 -47.25 7.54
C PHE A 14 -30.39 -46.83 9.01
N GLY A 15 -30.99 -47.58 9.96
CA GLY A 15 -30.99 -47.23 11.38
C GLY A 15 -31.75 -45.93 11.71
N MET A 16 -32.66 -45.51 10.83
CA MET A 16 -33.42 -44.27 10.95
C MET A 16 -34.83 -44.53 11.49
N ASN A 17 -35.43 -43.51 12.10
CA ASN A 17 -36.84 -43.60 12.51
C ASN A 17 -37.76 -43.68 11.28
N ARG A 18 -38.86 -44.45 11.35
CA ARG A 18 -39.87 -44.54 10.28
C ARG A 18 -40.32 -43.18 9.74
N SER A 19 -40.42 -42.16 10.59
CA SER A 19 -40.85 -40.81 10.22
C SER A 19 -39.90 -40.13 9.21
N TRP A 20 -38.60 -40.44 9.28
CA TRP A 20 -37.60 -39.94 8.33
C TRP A 20 -37.90 -40.43 6.91
N ALA A 21 -38.16 -41.73 6.72
CA ALA A 21 -38.43 -42.29 5.40
C ALA A 21 -39.72 -41.72 4.78
N TYR A 22 -40.77 -41.51 5.57
CA TYR A 22 -41.98 -40.83 5.09
C TYR A 22 -41.73 -39.37 4.72
N LYS A 23 -40.94 -38.62 5.51
CA LYS A 23 -40.59 -37.22 5.24
C LYS A 23 -39.77 -37.07 3.96
N ILE A 24 -38.76 -37.91 3.78
CA ILE A 24 -37.93 -37.95 2.58
C ILE A 24 -38.76 -38.36 1.35
N ARG A 25 -39.65 -39.35 1.48
CA ARG A 25 -40.56 -39.76 0.40
C ARG A 25 -41.52 -38.65 0.00
N ALA A 26 -42.08 -37.92 0.95
CA ALA A 26 -42.96 -36.77 0.68
C ALA A 26 -42.19 -35.65 -0.06
N GLN A 27 -41.02 -35.25 0.46
CA GLN A 27 -40.18 -34.23 -0.18
C GLN A 27 -39.74 -34.61 -1.60
N ALA A 28 -39.44 -35.89 -1.83
CA ALA A 28 -39.04 -36.37 -3.15
C ALA A 28 -40.21 -36.52 -4.15
N ARG A 29 -41.45 -36.70 -3.67
CA ARG A 29 -42.64 -36.77 -4.54
C ARG A 29 -42.94 -35.43 -5.19
N ASP A 30 -42.86 -34.35 -4.41
CA ASP A 30 -43.24 -33.02 -4.89
C ASP A 30 -42.13 -32.31 -5.68
N SER A 31 -40.86 -32.66 -5.44
CA SER A 31 -39.71 -31.90 -5.97
C SER A 31 -38.55 -32.77 -6.47
N GLY A 32 -38.77 -34.08 -6.58
CA GLY A 32 -37.79 -35.04 -7.07
C GLY A 32 -36.59 -35.26 -6.14
N ALA A 33 -35.66 -36.13 -6.54
CA ALA A 33 -34.47 -36.46 -5.75
C ALA A 33 -33.54 -35.26 -5.48
N ARG A 34 -33.65 -34.17 -6.26
CA ARG A 34 -32.86 -32.94 -6.07
C ARG A 34 -33.23 -32.20 -4.79
N ALA A 35 -34.47 -32.31 -4.33
CA ALA A 35 -34.94 -31.69 -3.09
C ALA A 35 -34.34 -32.33 -1.83
N LEU A 36 -33.80 -33.55 -1.95
CA LEU A 36 -33.12 -34.25 -0.87
C LEU A 36 -31.65 -33.86 -0.73
N ARG A 37 -31.12 -33.02 -1.62
CA ARG A 37 -29.73 -32.55 -1.51
C ARG A 37 -29.61 -31.66 -0.29
N SER A 38 -28.61 -31.94 0.54
CA SER A 38 -28.22 -31.06 1.64
C SER A 38 -27.94 -29.66 1.11
N THR A 39 -28.63 -28.66 1.65
CA THR A 39 -28.34 -27.26 1.42
C THR A 39 -27.44 -26.73 2.55
N LYS A 40 -26.56 -25.79 2.23
CA LYS A 40 -25.81 -25.07 3.27
C LYS A 40 -26.83 -24.32 4.13
N GLY A 41 -26.80 -24.57 5.44
CA GLY A 41 -27.59 -23.80 6.40
C GLY A 41 -27.28 -22.31 6.27
N THR A 42 -28.30 -21.47 6.41
CA THR A 42 -28.20 -20.01 6.21
C THR A 42 -27.35 -19.28 7.24
N GLY A 43 -26.92 -19.98 8.30
CA GLY A 43 -26.09 -19.42 9.37
C GLY A 43 -26.81 -18.34 10.18
N ARG A 44 -26.09 -17.70 11.10
CA ARG A 44 -26.61 -16.55 11.85
C ARG A 44 -26.85 -15.38 10.90
N PRO A 45 -28.00 -14.68 10.97
CA PRO A 45 -28.23 -13.49 10.17
C PRO A 45 -27.15 -12.44 10.43
N ARG A 46 -26.84 -11.67 9.39
CA ARG A 46 -25.83 -10.61 9.46
C ARG A 46 -26.34 -9.48 10.34
N LYS A 47 -25.42 -8.81 11.03
CA LYS A 47 -25.75 -7.62 11.82
C LYS A 47 -26.02 -6.37 10.98
N LEU A 48 -25.44 -6.29 9.77
CA LEU A 48 -25.71 -5.23 8.82
C LEU A 48 -26.62 -5.75 7.70
N THR A 49 -27.59 -4.93 7.33
CA THR A 49 -28.46 -5.09 6.17
C THR A 49 -27.71 -4.79 4.88
N HIS A 50 -28.23 -5.27 3.75
CA HIS A 50 -27.63 -4.98 2.45
C HIS A 50 -27.49 -3.48 2.16
N ALA A 51 -28.48 -2.67 2.56
CA ALA A 51 -28.46 -1.23 2.36
C ALA A 51 -27.34 -0.54 3.17
N GLU A 52 -27.10 -0.99 4.39
CA GLU A 52 -26.00 -0.48 5.24
C GLU A 52 -24.64 -0.89 4.66
N GLU A 53 -24.49 -2.13 4.17
CA GLU A 53 -23.27 -2.57 3.50
C GLU A 53 -22.96 -1.70 2.25
N GLN A 54 -23.98 -1.35 1.46
CA GLN A 54 -23.81 -0.43 0.32
C GLN A 54 -23.45 1.00 0.76
N ARG A 55 -23.91 1.44 1.93
CA ARG A 55 -23.53 2.75 2.48
C ARG A 55 -22.06 2.75 2.91
N VAL A 56 -21.56 1.66 3.51
CA VAL A 56 -20.13 1.46 3.79
C VAL A 56 -19.29 1.54 2.50
N LEU A 57 -19.73 0.89 1.42
CA LEU A 57 -19.04 0.97 0.13
C LEU A 57 -18.94 2.41 -0.39
N ARG A 58 -20.01 3.20 -0.27
CA ARG A 58 -20.03 4.61 -0.70
C ARG A 58 -19.14 5.52 0.15
N TRP A 59 -18.89 5.18 1.41
CA TRP A 59 -17.91 5.91 2.22
C TRP A 59 -16.48 5.63 1.80
N ILE A 60 -16.18 4.41 1.37
CA ILE A 60 -14.81 3.99 1.03
C ILE A 60 -14.46 4.37 -0.42
N ASN A 61 -15.41 4.21 -1.34
CA ASN A 61 -15.17 4.39 -2.77
C ASN A 61 -15.01 5.89 -3.13
N GLY A 62 -13.77 6.30 -3.42
CA GLY A 62 -13.44 7.64 -3.90
C GLY A 62 -13.40 8.73 -2.83
N LYS A 63 -13.53 8.37 -1.55
CA LYS A 63 -13.51 9.30 -0.42
C LYS A 63 -12.38 8.98 0.55
N ASN A 64 -12.05 9.94 1.40
CA ASN A 64 -10.97 9.86 2.37
C ASN A 64 -11.58 9.84 3.80
N PRO A 65 -11.08 9.00 4.73
CA PRO A 65 -11.56 9.01 6.12
C PRO A 65 -11.52 10.39 6.80
N MET A 66 -10.60 11.27 6.41
CA MET A 66 -10.55 12.64 6.93
C MET A 66 -11.83 13.44 6.68
N GLN A 67 -12.59 13.11 5.63
CA GLN A 67 -13.91 13.71 5.36
C GLN A 67 -14.98 13.28 6.39
N TYR A 68 -14.68 12.25 7.19
CA TYR A 68 -15.52 11.70 8.24
C TYR A 68 -14.95 11.97 9.64
N GLY A 69 -13.98 12.88 9.76
CA GLY A 69 -13.44 13.31 11.06
C GLY A 69 -12.30 12.45 11.61
N PHE A 70 -11.72 11.56 10.82
CA PHE A 70 -10.55 10.76 11.23
C PHE A 70 -9.23 11.48 10.91
N ASP A 71 -8.25 11.40 11.80
CA ASP A 71 -6.93 12.04 11.63
C ASP A 71 -6.02 11.34 10.61
N PHE A 72 -6.48 10.24 9.99
CA PHE A 72 -5.66 9.41 9.12
C PHE A 72 -6.29 9.21 7.73
N GLY A 73 -5.49 9.43 6.68
CA GLY A 73 -5.96 9.44 5.29
C GLY A 73 -6.21 8.07 4.63
N LEU A 74 -6.11 6.95 5.37
CA LEU A 74 -6.28 5.60 4.82
C LEU A 74 -7.43 4.84 5.50
N TRP A 75 -8.24 4.16 4.68
CA TRP A 75 -9.28 3.26 5.15
C TRP A 75 -8.66 1.99 5.77
N THR A 76 -8.46 2.00 7.08
CA THR A 76 -8.08 0.80 7.84
C THR A 76 -9.31 0.07 8.36
N ARG A 77 -9.18 -1.22 8.73
CA ARG A 77 -10.29 -1.97 9.35
C ARG A 77 -10.76 -1.33 10.65
N ASN A 78 -9.86 -0.68 11.41
CA ASN A 78 -10.22 0.03 12.64
C ASN A 78 -11.08 1.26 12.34
N VAL A 79 -10.66 2.08 11.37
CA VAL A 79 -11.42 3.26 10.93
C VAL A 79 -12.80 2.87 10.43
N VAL A 80 -12.89 1.83 9.59
CA VAL A 80 -14.19 1.34 9.10
C VAL A 80 -15.06 0.80 10.24
N ARG A 81 -14.47 0.09 11.22
CA ARG A 81 -15.19 -0.39 12.41
C ARG A 81 -15.79 0.76 13.20
N GLU A 82 -14.99 1.79 13.45
CA GLU A 82 -15.39 2.95 14.23
C GLU A 82 -16.51 3.72 13.52
N LEU A 83 -16.38 3.96 12.22
CA LEU A 83 -17.42 4.62 11.43
C LEU A 83 -18.72 3.81 11.39
N VAL A 84 -18.63 2.48 11.28
CA VAL A 84 -19.80 1.59 11.36
C VAL A 84 -20.48 1.65 12.73
N GLN A 85 -19.70 1.72 13.81
CA GLN A 85 -20.25 1.88 15.16
C GLN A 85 -20.93 3.25 15.31
N GLN A 86 -20.33 4.32 14.82
CA GLN A 86 -20.89 5.68 14.91
C GLN A 86 -22.20 5.83 14.13
N GLU A 87 -22.28 5.27 12.92
CA GLU A 87 -23.42 5.48 12.02
C GLU A 87 -24.56 4.47 12.20
N PHE A 88 -24.26 3.24 12.63
CA PHE A 88 -25.25 2.16 12.74
C PHE A 88 -25.41 1.60 14.16
N ASP A 89 -24.61 2.06 15.13
CA ASP A 89 -24.57 1.52 16.50
C ASP A 89 -24.29 0.00 16.56
N VAL A 90 -23.60 -0.53 15.54
CA VAL A 90 -23.30 -1.97 15.44
C VAL A 90 -21.83 -2.25 15.70
N THR A 91 -21.56 -3.01 16.78
CA THR A 91 -20.19 -3.46 17.06
C THR A 91 -19.85 -4.72 16.26
N LEU A 92 -18.84 -4.60 15.41
CA LEU A 92 -18.23 -5.69 14.64
C LEU A 92 -16.77 -5.90 15.04
N SER A 93 -16.35 -7.17 15.10
CA SER A 93 -14.94 -7.52 15.25
C SER A 93 -14.14 -7.11 14.00
N LEU A 94 -12.82 -6.95 14.12
CA LEU A 94 -11.97 -6.66 12.96
C LEU A 94 -12.01 -7.76 11.90
N ALA A 95 -12.19 -9.01 12.30
CA ALA A 95 -12.40 -10.13 11.38
C ALA A 95 -13.72 -9.97 10.61
N SER A 96 -14.79 -9.59 11.29
CA SER A 96 -16.10 -9.34 10.67
C SER A 96 -16.06 -8.15 9.70
N ILE A 97 -15.32 -7.08 10.02
CA ILE A 97 -15.07 -5.96 9.12
C ILE A 97 -14.26 -6.41 7.90
N GLY A 98 -13.21 -7.22 8.09
CA GLY A 98 -12.46 -7.80 6.98
C GLY A 98 -13.36 -8.61 6.03
N ALA A 99 -14.23 -9.44 6.58
CA ALA A 99 -15.19 -10.24 5.80
C ALA A 99 -16.26 -9.37 5.10
N LEU A 100 -16.70 -8.27 5.73
CA LEU A 100 -17.57 -7.27 5.12
C LEU A 100 -16.92 -6.62 3.90
N LEU A 101 -15.69 -6.11 4.05
CA LEU A 101 -14.96 -5.46 2.97
C LEU A 101 -14.72 -6.42 1.79
N ALA A 102 -14.31 -7.66 2.07
CA ALA A 102 -14.12 -8.68 1.03
C ALA A 102 -15.41 -8.96 0.25
N ARG A 103 -16.57 -9.00 0.93
CA ARG A 103 -17.87 -9.22 0.29
C ARG A 103 -18.32 -8.05 -0.59
N LEU A 104 -17.90 -6.84 -0.23
CA LEU A 104 -18.09 -5.63 -1.05
C LEU A 104 -17.07 -5.55 -2.20
N ASN A 105 -16.26 -6.58 -2.42
CA ASN A 105 -15.16 -6.62 -3.40
C ASN A 105 -14.11 -5.53 -3.19
N LEU A 106 -13.95 -5.06 -1.95
CA LEU A 106 -12.90 -4.13 -1.58
C LEU A 106 -11.65 -4.90 -1.18
N THR A 107 -10.53 -4.58 -1.82
CA THR A 107 -9.22 -5.15 -1.55
C THR A 107 -8.28 -4.07 -1.03
N PRO A 108 -7.31 -4.39 -0.14
CA PRO A 108 -6.27 -3.45 0.23
C PRO A 108 -5.50 -3.03 -1.03
N GLN A 109 -5.54 -1.73 -1.35
CA GLN A 109 -4.80 -1.15 -2.46
C GLN A 109 -3.78 -0.16 -1.91
N LYS A 110 -2.55 -0.21 -2.43
CA LYS A 110 -1.55 0.82 -2.12
C LYS A 110 -1.98 2.09 -2.86
N PRO A 111 -2.31 3.20 -2.16
CA PRO A 111 -2.65 4.44 -2.82
C PRO A 111 -1.47 4.87 -3.70
N LEU A 112 -1.76 5.30 -4.93
CA LEU A 112 -0.73 5.91 -5.76
C LEU A 112 -0.36 7.26 -5.12
N GLN A 113 0.84 7.34 -4.55
CA GLN A 113 1.39 8.59 -4.06
C GLN A 113 1.67 9.49 -5.27
N ARG A 114 0.73 10.39 -5.56
CA ARG A 114 0.95 11.44 -6.56
C ARG A 114 1.59 12.63 -5.85
N ALA A 115 2.84 12.91 -6.19
CA ALA A 115 3.48 14.15 -5.77
C ALA A 115 2.69 15.34 -6.35
N TYR A 116 2.32 16.29 -5.50
CA TYR A 116 1.56 17.50 -5.86
C TYR A 116 2.33 18.43 -6.82
N GLN A 117 3.65 18.25 -6.98
CA GLN A 117 4.57 19.15 -7.72
C GLN A 117 4.51 19.02 -9.26
N ARG A 118 3.35 18.73 -9.86
CA ARG A 118 3.26 18.54 -11.32
C ARG A 118 3.17 19.85 -12.11
N ASP A 119 2.74 20.95 -11.49
CA ASP A 119 2.43 22.19 -12.22
C ASP A 119 3.68 23.03 -12.57
N THR A 120 4.80 22.86 -11.87
CA THR A 120 5.99 23.71 -12.06
C THR A 120 6.91 23.20 -13.19
N TYR A 121 6.98 21.89 -13.42
CA TYR A 121 7.93 21.30 -14.38
C TYR A 121 7.70 21.72 -15.85
N PRO A 122 6.46 21.80 -16.37
CA PRO A 122 6.23 22.22 -17.75
C PRO A 122 6.76 23.62 -18.07
N ALA A 123 6.67 24.55 -17.10
CA ALA A 123 7.20 25.91 -17.25
C ALA A 123 8.73 25.91 -17.35
N ILE A 124 9.40 25.16 -16.47
CA ILE A 124 10.86 24.99 -16.49
C ILE A 124 11.31 24.34 -17.81
N ALA A 125 10.59 23.32 -18.27
CA ALA A 125 10.90 22.65 -19.53
C ALA A 125 10.78 23.58 -20.74
N ARG A 126 9.76 24.46 -20.75
CA ARG A 126 9.60 25.48 -21.79
C ARG A 126 10.76 26.49 -21.76
N GLN A 127 11.15 26.95 -20.58
CA GLN A 127 12.25 27.90 -20.43
C GLN A 127 13.59 27.30 -20.87
N ALA A 128 13.92 26.10 -20.41
CA ALA A 128 15.14 25.40 -20.82
C ALA A 128 15.22 25.21 -22.34
N ARG A 129 14.08 24.95 -23.00
CA ARG A 129 14.02 24.85 -24.47
C ARG A 129 14.31 26.18 -25.16
N LEU A 130 13.85 27.31 -24.62
CA LEU A 130 14.13 28.65 -25.15
C LEU A 130 15.61 29.02 -24.99
N GLU A 131 16.21 28.63 -23.87
CA GLU A 131 17.62 28.92 -23.54
C GLU A 131 18.61 27.90 -24.13
N ASN A 132 18.13 26.89 -24.88
CA ASN A 132 18.92 25.75 -25.36
C ASN A 132 19.73 25.06 -24.24
N ALA A 133 19.13 25.00 -23.05
CA ALA A 133 19.71 24.43 -21.85
C ALA A 133 19.30 22.95 -21.68
N ASP A 134 20.18 22.17 -21.06
CA ASP A 134 19.85 20.80 -20.66
C ASP A 134 19.26 20.78 -19.24
N ILE A 135 18.22 19.97 -19.03
CA ILE A 135 17.59 19.81 -17.71
C ILE A 135 18.19 18.58 -17.04
N PHE A 136 18.73 18.76 -15.84
CA PHE A 136 19.21 17.66 -15.00
C PHE A 136 18.39 17.59 -13.71
N PHE A 137 18.11 16.38 -13.25
CA PHE A 137 17.51 16.10 -11.95
C PHE A 137 18.59 15.59 -11.02
N TRP A 138 18.75 16.28 -9.89
CA TRP A 138 19.72 15.97 -8.86
C TRP A 138 19.12 15.08 -7.79
N ASP A 139 19.89 14.09 -7.35
CA ASP A 139 19.56 13.28 -6.17
C ASP A 139 20.83 12.81 -5.43
N GLU A 140 20.71 12.64 -4.11
CA GLU A 140 21.78 12.14 -3.24
C GLU A 140 21.41 10.75 -2.68
N SER A 141 22.31 9.78 -2.85
CA SER A 141 22.16 8.44 -2.31
C SER A 141 23.25 8.16 -1.28
N GLY A 142 22.85 7.91 -0.04
CA GLY A 142 23.74 7.46 1.03
C GLY A 142 23.94 5.95 1.01
N PHE A 143 25.18 5.51 0.84
CA PHE A 143 25.59 4.12 0.96
C PHE A 143 26.24 3.88 2.32
N ARG A 144 25.80 2.82 2.99
CA ARG A 144 26.44 2.32 4.21
C ARG A 144 27.10 0.99 3.90
N ALA A 145 28.36 0.85 4.30
CA ALA A 145 29.07 -0.41 4.22
C ALA A 145 28.52 -1.44 5.22
N ASP A 146 27.84 -0.97 6.27
CA ASP A 146 27.21 -1.81 7.27
C ASP A 146 25.90 -2.40 6.70
N SER A 147 25.91 -3.70 6.43
CA SER A 147 24.74 -4.47 6.04
C SER A 147 23.57 -4.25 7.01
N VAL A 148 22.38 -3.99 6.48
CA VAL A 148 21.12 -3.92 7.25
C VAL A 148 20.78 -5.33 7.70
N HIS A 149 21.16 -5.72 8.92
CA HIS A 149 20.77 -7.02 9.47
C HIS A 149 19.31 -6.97 9.92
N GLY A 150 18.52 -7.89 9.38
CA GLY A 150 17.18 -8.20 9.87
C GLY A 150 17.23 -8.97 11.18
N GLU A 151 16.04 -9.26 11.72
CA GLU A 151 15.88 -10.11 12.89
C GLU A 151 16.43 -11.52 12.62
N THR A 152 17.14 -12.09 13.59
CA THR A 152 17.58 -13.49 13.55
C THR A 152 16.89 -14.29 14.64
N TRP A 153 16.72 -15.59 14.43
CA TRP A 153 16.11 -16.47 15.41
C TRP A 153 17.10 -16.79 16.53
N ALA A 154 16.64 -16.64 17.78
CA ALA A 154 17.36 -17.06 18.97
C ALA A 154 16.37 -17.57 20.02
N GLN A 155 16.88 -18.27 21.04
CA GLN A 155 16.04 -18.72 22.14
C GLN A 155 15.46 -17.52 22.91
N ARG A 156 14.25 -17.69 23.44
CA ARG A 156 13.58 -16.64 24.22
C ARG A 156 14.41 -16.33 25.47
N GLY A 157 14.93 -15.11 25.54
CA GLY A 157 15.78 -14.65 26.65
C GLY A 157 17.28 -14.71 26.36
N GLU A 158 17.69 -15.31 25.24
CA GLU A 158 19.08 -15.37 24.79
C GLU A 158 19.27 -14.44 23.59
N THR A 159 19.77 -13.22 23.85
CA THR A 159 20.09 -12.28 22.78
C THR A 159 21.44 -12.67 22.15
N PRO A 160 21.50 -13.03 20.87
CA PRO A 160 22.75 -13.41 20.23
C PRO A 160 23.67 -12.18 20.08
N VAL A 161 24.93 -12.34 20.46
CA VAL A 161 25.96 -11.29 20.34
C VAL A 161 26.65 -11.40 18.99
N VAL A 162 26.71 -10.29 18.25
CA VAL A 162 27.41 -10.19 16.96
C VAL A 162 28.50 -9.14 17.08
N GLU A 163 29.76 -9.56 16.92
CA GLU A 163 30.91 -8.66 16.92
C GLU A 163 30.94 -7.82 15.63
N ARG A 164 31.31 -6.53 15.75
CA ARG A 164 31.40 -5.60 14.63
C ARG A 164 32.68 -4.78 14.69
N PRO A 165 33.27 -4.43 13.53
CA PRO A 165 34.23 -3.36 13.45
C PRO A 165 33.61 -2.05 13.97
N GLY A 166 34.28 -1.36 14.90
CA GLY A 166 33.77 -0.13 15.53
C GLY A 166 33.79 1.12 14.63
N GLN A 167 34.33 1.04 13.41
CA GLN A 167 34.37 2.14 12.46
C GLN A 167 33.17 2.08 11.52
N ARG A 168 32.24 3.03 11.70
CA ARG A 168 31.13 3.26 10.78
C ARG A 168 31.67 3.87 9.50
N GLN A 169 31.59 3.15 8.38
CA GLN A 169 31.97 3.68 7.07
C GLN A 169 30.70 3.97 6.24
N SER A 170 30.48 5.25 5.95
CA SER A 170 29.37 5.72 5.11
C SER A 170 29.90 6.60 3.99
N MET A 171 29.46 6.32 2.77
CA MET A 171 29.80 7.06 1.56
C MET A 171 28.51 7.56 0.93
N SER A 172 28.42 8.85 0.62
CA SER A 172 27.33 9.41 -0.17
C SER A 172 27.74 9.50 -1.64
N ALA A 173 26.78 9.35 -2.54
CA ALA A 173 26.93 9.68 -3.95
C ALA A 173 25.91 10.75 -4.34
N ALA A 174 26.42 11.86 -4.86
CA ALA A 174 25.63 12.84 -5.58
C ALA A 174 25.48 12.38 -7.04
N SER A 175 24.28 12.51 -7.58
CA SER A 175 23.99 12.13 -8.97
C SER A 175 23.11 13.15 -9.67
N ALA A 176 23.27 13.25 -10.99
CA ALA A 176 22.46 14.09 -11.84
C ALA A 176 22.10 13.33 -13.13
N VAL A 177 20.81 13.17 -13.42
CA VAL A 177 20.28 12.49 -14.61
C VAL A 177 19.52 13.47 -15.51
N ASN A 178 19.58 13.29 -16.82
CA ASN A 178 18.70 14.00 -17.75
C ASN A 178 17.71 13.05 -18.45
N SER A 179 16.66 13.62 -19.07
CA SER A 179 15.66 12.85 -19.81
C SER A 179 16.18 12.19 -21.10
N LYS A 180 17.38 12.56 -21.55
CA LYS A 180 18.06 12.01 -22.72
C LYS A 180 19.02 10.85 -22.36
N GLY A 181 19.09 10.47 -21.08
CA GLY A 181 19.95 9.37 -20.59
C GLY A 181 21.39 9.76 -20.22
N ALA A 182 21.77 11.04 -20.29
CA ALA A 182 23.04 11.49 -19.75
C ALA A 182 23.03 11.45 -18.23
N PHE A 183 24.13 10.97 -17.66
CA PHE A 183 24.30 10.74 -16.24
C PHE A 183 25.62 11.32 -15.77
N TRP A 184 25.61 11.94 -14.60
CA TRP A 184 26.81 12.36 -13.88
C TRP A 184 26.69 11.94 -12.43
N PHE A 185 27.80 11.55 -11.81
CA PHE A 185 27.84 11.26 -10.38
C PHE A 185 29.21 11.60 -9.79
N ALA A 186 29.23 11.81 -8.48
CA ALA A 186 30.44 11.94 -7.70
C ALA A 186 30.18 11.46 -6.27
N THR A 187 31.16 10.77 -5.69
CA THR A 187 31.10 10.30 -4.30
C THR A 187 31.73 11.31 -3.35
N HIS A 188 31.20 11.40 -2.14
CA HIS A 188 31.77 12.17 -1.04
C HIS A 188 31.50 11.49 0.30
N GLU A 189 32.29 11.84 1.31
CA GLU A 189 32.10 11.39 2.68
C GLU A 189 31.24 12.39 3.46
N GLY A 190 30.42 11.89 4.39
CA GLY A 190 29.57 12.71 5.24
C GLY A 190 28.35 13.32 4.51
N GLY A 191 27.65 14.22 5.21
CA GLY A 191 26.45 14.87 4.70
C GLY A 191 26.74 16.02 3.73
N LEU A 192 25.79 16.31 2.84
CA LEU A 192 25.89 17.39 1.88
C LEU A 192 25.81 18.78 2.55
N SER A 193 26.90 19.52 2.55
CA SER A 193 26.92 20.94 2.89
C SER A 193 26.73 21.80 1.62
N GLY A 194 26.33 23.07 1.76
CA GLY A 194 26.19 23.95 0.59
C GLY A 194 27.53 24.26 -0.10
N GLU A 195 28.63 24.27 0.66
CA GLU A 195 30.00 24.46 0.14
C GLU A 195 30.44 23.25 -0.70
N LEU A 196 30.15 22.04 -0.19
CA LEU A 196 30.36 20.79 -0.93
C LEU A 196 29.46 20.74 -2.17
N PHE A 197 28.20 21.16 -2.04
CA PHE A 197 27.26 21.23 -3.15
C PHE A 197 27.76 22.14 -4.28
N VAL A 198 28.25 23.35 -3.97
CA VAL A 198 28.88 24.23 -4.97
C VAL A 198 30.09 23.56 -5.63
N THR A 199 30.92 22.86 -4.86
CA THR A 199 32.06 22.11 -5.40
C THR A 199 31.62 21.02 -6.38
N LEU A 200 30.54 20.31 -6.06
CA LEU A 200 29.98 19.27 -6.92
C LEU A 200 29.32 19.85 -8.17
N ILE A 201 28.61 20.99 -8.08
CA ILE A 201 28.08 21.68 -9.28
C ILE A 201 29.23 22.12 -10.20
N LYS A 202 30.32 22.67 -9.65
CA LYS A 202 31.52 23.01 -10.46
C LYS A 202 32.08 21.78 -11.20
N LYS A 203 32.12 20.62 -10.55
CA LYS A 203 32.52 19.35 -11.19
C LYS A 203 31.52 18.90 -12.25
N LEU A 204 30.21 19.04 -12.01
CA LEU A 204 29.16 18.76 -12.99
C LEU A 204 29.30 19.63 -14.24
N MET A 205 29.62 20.92 -14.06
CA MET A 205 29.79 21.90 -15.14
C MET A 205 31.13 21.79 -15.86
N PHE A 206 32.09 20.99 -15.36
CA PHE A 206 33.41 20.86 -15.97
C PHE A 206 33.31 20.41 -17.44
N LYS A 207 33.93 21.19 -18.34
CA LYS A 207 33.90 21.02 -19.80
C LYS A 207 32.51 21.16 -20.47
N ARG A 208 31.47 21.52 -19.73
CA ARG A 208 30.14 21.79 -20.31
C ARG A 208 30.09 23.23 -20.82
N ARG A 209 29.53 23.39 -22.02
CA ARG A 209 29.34 24.70 -22.68
C ARG A 209 27.87 25.13 -22.73
N LYS A 210 26.94 24.19 -22.54
CA LYS A 210 25.50 24.47 -22.50
C LYS A 210 25.07 24.85 -21.09
N ALA A 211 24.13 25.78 -21.00
CA ALA A 211 23.44 26.08 -19.75
C ALA A 211 22.73 24.83 -19.22
N VAL A 212 22.63 24.73 -17.90
CA VAL A 212 22.00 23.60 -17.21
C VAL A 212 20.94 24.11 -16.25
N HIS A 213 19.72 23.60 -16.41
CA HIS A 213 18.64 23.77 -15.44
C HIS A 213 18.70 22.59 -14.48
N LEU A 214 19.25 22.79 -13.29
CA LEU A 214 19.38 21.74 -12.27
C LEU A 214 18.17 21.76 -11.33
N ILE A 215 17.38 20.70 -11.36
CA ILE A 215 16.25 20.49 -10.46
C ILE A 215 16.75 19.73 -9.26
N VAL A 216 16.64 20.35 -8.08
CA VAL A 216 17.10 19.82 -6.79
C VAL A 216 15.93 19.60 -5.84
N ASP A 217 16.14 18.79 -4.81
CA ASP A 217 15.16 18.61 -3.75
C ASP A 217 15.13 19.82 -2.79
N GLY A 218 14.33 19.73 -1.73
CA GLY A 218 14.13 20.81 -0.77
C GLY A 218 15.24 20.97 0.28
N LEU A 219 16.35 20.21 0.20
CA LEU A 219 17.35 20.12 1.27
C LEU A 219 17.92 21.50 1.65
N PRO A 220 18.10 21.81 2.95
CA PRO A 220 18.63 23.10 3.39
C PRO A 220 19.98 23.47 2.78
N ALA A 221 20.82 22.48 2.47
CA ALA A 221 22.12 22.68 1.83
C ALA A 221 22.01 23.40 0.48
N HIS A 222 20.96 23.11 -0.31
CA HIS A 222 20.72 23.75 -1.61
C HIS A 222 20.29 25.22 -1.50
N LYS A 223 19.79 25.63 -0.34
CA LYS A 223 19.24 26.98 -0.11
C LYS A 223 20.23 27.93 0.59
N LYS A 224 21.42 27.45 0.95
CA LYS A 224 22.46 28.27 1.59
C LYS A 224 22.86 29.46 0.71
N ALA A 225 23.28 30.56 1.35
CA ALA A 225 23.71 31.79 0.67
C ALA A 225 24.81 31.54 -0.37
N VAL A 226 25.82 30.74 -0.03
CA VAL A 226 26.93 30.38 -0.93
C VAL A 226 26.46 29.73 -2.24
N VAL A 227 25.36 28.98 -2.20
CA VAL A 227 24.78 28.35 -3.40
C VAL A 227 24.09 29.40 -4.26
N LYS A 228 23.30 30.29 -3.64
CA LYS A 228 22.61 31.38 -4.35
C LYS A 228 23.61 32.34 -4.99
N GLU A 229 24.68 32.69 -4.28
CA GLU A 229 25.75 33.54 -4.78
C GLU A 229 26.44 32.90 -6.00
N TYR A 230 26.75 31.61 -5.93
CA TYR A 230 27.35 30.88 -7.06
C TYR A 230 26.42 30.78 -8.28
N VAL A 231 25.13 30.55 -8.06
CA VAL A 231 24.14 30.50 -9.15
C VAL A 231 23.96 31.89 -9.77
N ALA A 232 23.97 32.95 -8.97
CA ALA A 232 23.87 34.32 -9.46
C ALA A 232 25.14 34.80 -10.22
N SER A 233 26.30 34.20 -9.96
CA SER A 233 27.57 34.55 -10.61
C SER A 233 27.80 33.85 -11.96
N THR A 234 26.88 32.99 -12.40
CA THR A 234 27.01 32.13 -13.59
C THR A 234 26.00 32.52 -14.64
#